data_AF-A0A3B8ZJ19-F1
#
_entry.id   AF-A0A3B8ZJ19-F1
#
_cell.length_a   1.000
_cell.length_b   1.000
_cell.length_c   1.000
_cell.angle_alpha   90.00
_cell.angle_beta   90.00
_cell.angle_gamma   90.00
#
_symmetry.space_group_name_H-M   'P 1'
#
loop_
_entity.id
_entity.type
_entity.pdbx_description
1 polymer ?
#
loop_
_entity_poly.entity_id
_entity_poly.type
_entity_poly.pdbx_seq_one_letter_code
_entity_poly.pdbx_strand_id
1 'polypeptide(L)'
;QRVEPHTPAALPAIQATDEPPRLQFARWLVDPRSPLASRVAVNRVWQNIFGRGLVETAEDFGTRAPVPEYREILDWLAVDFMHNRWSNKHLIRKIVSSRTYQQASSTDKA
;
A
#
# COMPACT_ATOMS: atom_id res chain seq x y z
N GLN A 1 -3.72 -8.14 34.01
CA GLN A 1 -3.54 -9.37 33.20
C GLN A 1 -2.29 -9.18 32.35
N ARG A 2 -1.34 -10.12 32.36
CA ARG A 2 -0.11 -10.02 31.56
C ARG A 2 -0.45 -10.38 30.12
N VAL A 3 -0.07 -9.52 29.17
CA VAL A 3 -0.27 -9.75 27.73
C VAL A 3 1.01 -10.35 27.19
N GLU A 4 0.90 -11.55 26.62
CA GLU A 4 2.03 -12.21 25.95
C GLU A 4 2.14 -11.74 24.49
N PRO A 5 3.36 -11.67 23.92
CA PRO A 5 3.56 -11.33 22.53
C PRO A 5 2.84 -12.33 21.62
N HIS A 6 1.91 -11.84 20.80
CA HIS A 6 1.23 -12.64 19.79
C HIS A 6 0.84 -11.76 18.60
N THR A 7 0.64 -12.39 17.45
CA THR A 7 0.08 -11.70 16.28
C THR A 7 -1.44 -11.57 16.47
N PRO A 8 -2.04 -10.39 16.28
CA PRO A 8 -3.48 -10.22 16.33
C PRO A 8 -4.19 -11.18 15.36
N ALA A 9 -5.31 -11.77 15.80
CA ALA A 9 -6.05 -12.79 15.02
C ALA A 9 -6.55 -12.28 13.65
N ALA A 10 -6.71 -10.97 13.49
CA ALA A 10 -7.10 -10.35 12.21
C ALA A 10 -5.96 -10.30 11.18
N LEU A 11 -4.72 -10.60 11.58
CA LEU A 11 -3.55 -10.55 10.72
C LEU A 11 -2.97 -11.95 10.48
N PRO A 12 -2.23 -12.17 9.38
CA PRO A 12 -1.57 -13.44 9.15
C PRO A 12 -0.63 -13.78 10.31
N ALA A 13 -0.64 -15.02 10.79
CA ALA A 13 0.24 -15.42 11.89
C ALA A 13 1.73 -15.32 11.48
N ILE A 14 2.56 -14.83 12.40
CA ILE A 14 4.02 -14.97 12.27
C ILE A 14 4.38 -16.43 12.51
N GLN A 15 5.01 -17.09 11.54
CA GLN A 15 5.49 -18.46 11.69
C GLN A 15 6.74 -18.48 12.56
N ALA A 16 6.77 -19.35 13.57
CA ALA A 16 7.95 -19.53 14.42
C ALA A 16 9.14 -20.05 13.59
N THR A 17 10.28 -19.40 13.74
CA THR A 17 11.54 -19.73 13.05
C THR A 17 12.70 -19.50 14.02
N ASP A 18 13.86 -20.09 13.76
CA ASP A 18 15.09 -19.86 14.53
C ASP A 18 15.74 -18.48 14.23
N GLU A 19 15.11 -17.65 13.41
CA GLU A 19 15.61 -16.32 13.06
C GLU A 19 15.46 -15.30 14.20
N PRO A 20 16.32 -14.26 14.25
CA PRO A 20 16.15 -13.17 15.18
C PRO A 20 14.75 -12.53 15.08
N PRO A 21 14.07 -12.21 16.20
CA PRO A 21 12.69 -11.72 16.19
C PRO A 21 12.44 -10.49 15.29
N ARG A 22 13.43 -9.59 15.19
CA ARG A 22 13.34 -8.41 14.32
C ARG A 22 13.36 -8.76 12.83
N LEU A 23 14.17 -9.74 12.44
CA LEU A 23 14.24 -10.19 11.05
C LEU A 23 12.97 -10.93 10.65
N GLN A 24 12.48 -11.79 11.54
CA GLN A 24 11.21 -12.48 11.39
C GLN A 24 10.05 -11.49 11.19
N PHE A 25 9.97 -10.45 12.04
CA PHE A 25 8.98 -9.39 11.89
C PHE A 25 9.11 -8.62 10.58
N ALA A 26 10.33 -8.25 10.18
CA ALA A 26 10.56 -7.53 8.92
C ALA A 26 10.11 -8.33 7.70
N ARG A 27 10.39 -9.64 7.67
CA ARG A 27 9.95 -10.53 6.58
C ARG A 27 8.45 -10.71 6.57
N TRP A 28 7.83 -10.88 7.74
CA TRP A 28 6.37 -10.95 7.87
C TRP A 28 5.69 -9.66 7.40
N LEU A 29 6.27 -8.49 7.71
CA LEU A 29 5.72 -7.19 7.34
C LEU A 29 5.63 -6.98 5.83
N VAL A 30 6.58 -7.52 5.07
CA VAL A 30 6.64 -7.42 3.60
C VAL A 30 6.21 -8.71 2.89
N ASP A 31 5.67 -9.68 3.62
CA ASP A 31 5.21 -10.95 3.10
C ASP A 31 4.05 -10.74 2.11
N PRO A 32 3.97 -11.48 1.00
CA PRO A 32 2.89 -11.31 0.04
C PRO A 32 1.47 -11.51 0.59
N ARG A 33 1.34 -12.24 1.70
CA ARG A 33 0.08 -12.44 2.43
C ARG A 33 -0.31 -11.23 3.28
N SER A 34 0.58 -10.25 3.45
CA SER A 34 0.37 -9.02 4.21
C SER A 34 0.36 -7.79 3.28
N PRO A 35 -0.75 -7.52 2.59
CA PRO A 35 -0.82 -6.45 1.58
C PRO A 35 -0.84 -5.03 2.17
N LEU A 36 -0.90 -4.88 3.49
CA LEU A 36 -1.01 -3.57 4.15
C LEU A 36 0.20 -2.68 3.86
N ALA A 37 1.42 -3.22 3.96
CA ALA A 37 2.63 -2.45 3.75
C ALA A 37 2.74 -1.90 2.32
N SER A 38 2.38 -2.71 1.31
CA SER A 38 2.41 -2.30 -0.09
C SER A 38 1.33 -1.27 -0.41
N ARG A 39 0.11 -1.41 0.12
CA ARG A 39 -0.95 -0.40 -0.01
C ARG A 39 -0.53 0.95 0.56
N VAL A 40 0.04 0.97 1.77
CA VAL A 40 0.54 2.20 2.40
C VAL A 40 1.62 2.85 1.53
N ALA A 41 2.59 2.06 1.05
CA ALA A 41 3.67 2.57 0.20
C ALA A 41 3.13 3.16 -1.12
N VAL A 42 2.23 2.46 -1.80
CA VAL A 42 1.59 2.93 -3.03
C VAL A 42 0.81 4.21 -2.79
N ASN A 43 0.00 4.27 -1.73
CA ASN A 43 -0.80 5.44 -1.42
C ASN A 43 0.06 6.69 -1.16
N ARG A 44 1.21 6.53 -0.48
CA ARG A 44 2.16 7.63 -0.27
C ARG A 44 2.75 8.15 -1.58
N VAL A 45 3.15 7.25 -2.48
CA VAL A 45 3.66 7.65 -3.80
C VAL A 45 2.57 8.35 -4.60
N TRP A 46 1.36 7.80 -4.61
CA TRP A 46 0.21 8.41 -5.27
C TRP A 46 -0.09 9.82 -4.73
N GLN A 47 -0.13 9.97 -3.40
CA GLN A 47 -0.37 11.25 -2.74
C GLN A 47 0.71 12.28 -3.07
N ASN A 48 1.98 11.87 -3.17
CA ASN A 48 3.05 12.77 -3.59
C ASN A 48 2.91 13.25 -5.04
N ILE A 49 2.26 12.47 -5.91
CA ILE A 49 2.07 12.80 -7.33
C ILE A 49 0.81 13.64 -7.54
N PHE A 50 -0.30 13.26 -6.90
CA PHE A 50 -1.62 13.87 -7.11
C PHE A 50 -2.05 14.86 -6.01
N GLY A 51 -1.26 15.02 -4.95
CA GLY A 51 -1.58 15.87 -3.79
C GLY A 51 -2.58 15.25 -2.81
N ARG A 52 -3.37 14.26 -3.23
CA ARG A 52 -4.33 13.50 -2.40
C ARG A 52 -4.12 12.00 -2.61
N GLY A 53 -4.10 11.25 -1.51
CA GLY A 53 -4.02 9.79 -1.57
C GLY A 53 -5.32 9.16 -2.07
N LEU A 54 -5.24 7.93 -2.58
CA LEU A 54 -6.42 7.09 -2.83
C LEU A 54 -7.15 6.80 -1.51
N VAL A 55 -6.38 6.62 -0.44
CA VAL A 55 -6.85 6.71 0.95
C VAL A 55 -6.39 8.07 1.48
N GLU A 56 -7.32 8.92 1.90
CA GLU A 56 -6.99 10.24 2.42
C GLU A 56 -6.16 10.18 3.70
N THR A 57 -6.54 9.27 4.60
CA THR A 57 -5.83 9.04 5.85
C THR A 57 -4.66 8.09 5.59
N ALA A 58 -3.55 8.62 5.08
CA ALA A 58 -2.36 7.82 4.78
C ALA A 58 -1.76 7.07 5.99
N GLU A 59 -2.17 7.41 7.22
CA GLU A 59 -1.76 6.75 8.46
C GLU A 59 -2.76 5.72 8.99
N ASP A 60 -3.97 5.65 8.43
CA ASP A 60 -5.00 4.69 8.83
C ASP A 60 -5.48 3.87 7.63
N PHE A 61 -5.05 2.61 7.59
CA PHE A 61 -5.50 1.58 6.64
C PHE A 61 -6.30 0.48 7.36
N GLY A 62 -6.70 0.74 8.60
CA GLY A 62 -7.42 -0.20 9.46
C GLY A 62 -8.93 -0.10 9.29
N THR A 63 -9.66 -0.75 10.20
CA THR A 63 -11.12 -0.80 10.21
C THR A 63 -11.79 0.54 10.53
N ARG A 64 -11.01 1.56 10.90
CA ARG A 64 -11.49 2.91 11.24
C ARG A 64 -11.39 3.88 10.06
N ALA A 65 -10.63 3.53 9.02
CA ALA A 65 -10.55 4.33 7.82
C ALA A 65 -11.80 4.12 6.95
N PRO A 66 -12.31 5.19 6.30
CA PRO A 66 -13.34 5.03 5.29
C PRO A 66 -12.82 4.16 4.15
N VAL A 67 -13.71 3.33 3.58
CA VAL A 67 -13.35 2.51 2.42
C VAL A 67 -13.03 3.45 1.25
N PRO A 68 -11.84 3.36 0.64
CA PRO A 68 -11.48 4.20 -0.50
C PRO A 68 -12.43 3.98 -1.67
N GLU A 69 -12.88 5.07 -2.30
CA GLU A 69 -13.73 5.01 -3.51
C GLU A 69 -13.07 4.16 -4.61
N TYR A 70 -11.77 4.37 -4.81
CA TYR A 70 -10.97 3.68 -5.83
C TYR A 70 -10.08 2.58 -5.24
N ARG A 71 -10.61 1.79 -4.31
CA ARG A 71 -9.86 0.72 -3.62
C ARG A 71 -9.25 -0.31 -4.59
N GLU A 72 -9.94 -0.64 -5.67
CA GLU A 72 -9.45 -1.63 -6.64
C GLU A 72 -8.14 -1.18 -7.32
N ILE A 73 -8.00 0.12 -7.61
CA ILE A 73 -6.78 0.69 -8.20
C ILE A 73 -5.62 0.58 -7.20
N LEU A 74 -5.89 0.89 -5.93
CA LEU A 74 -4.90 0.75 -4.86
C LEU A 74 -4.44 -0.71 -4.71
N ASP A 75 -5.39 -1.66 -4.68
CA ASP A 75 -5.10 -3.09 -4.55
C ASP A 75 -4.30 -3.60 -5.74
N TRP A 76 -4.67 -3.21 -6.96
CA TRP A 76 -3.95 -3.56 -8.17
C TRP A 76 -2.52 -3.01 -8.20
N LEU A 77 -2.34 -1.73 -7.87
CA LEU A 77 -1.01 -1.11 -7.80
C LEU A 77 -0.15 -1.74 -6.68
N ALA A 78 -0.74 -2.09 -5.54
CA ALA A 78 -0.03 -2.72 -4.42
C ALA A 78 0.49 -4.12 -4.80
N VAL A 79 -0.33 -4.92 -5.47
CA VAL A 79 0.05 -6.23 -6.00
C VAL A 79 1.15 -6.09 -7.06
N ASP A 80 0.97 -5.18 -8.02
CA ASP A 80 1.99 -4.91 -9.05
C ASP A 80 3.31 -4.44 -8.43
N PHE A 81 3.27 -3.56 -7.43
CA PHE A 81 4.45 -3.06 -6.74
C PHE A 81 5.25 -4.19 -6.07
N MET A 82 4.57 -5.12 -5.41
CA MET A 82 5.20 -6.29 -4.81
C MET A 82 5.82 -7.23 -5.83
N HIS A 83 5.10 -7.53 -6.93
CA HIS A 83 5.62 -8.37 -8.02
C HIS A 83 6.85 -7.74 -8.70
N ASN A 84 6.89 -6.41 -8.78
CA ASN A 84 7.99 -5.66 -9.36
C ASN A 84 9.05 -5.25 -8.31
N ARG A 85 9.28 -6.12 -7.31
CA ARG A 85 10.36 -6.02 -6.33
C ARG A 85 10.36 -4.70 -5.54
N TRP A 86 9.18 -4.14 -5.26
CA TRP A 86 9.04 -2.91 -4.49
C TRP A 86 9.77 -1.71 -5.13
N SER A 87 9.88 -1.69 -6.47
CA SER A 87 10.59 -0.64 -7.19
C SER A 87 9.76 0.64 -7.31
N ASN A 88 10.15 1.68 -6.55
CA ASN A 88 9.52 3.00 -6.66
C ASN A 88 9.61 3.57 -8.08
N LYS A 89 10.72 3.34 -8.79
CA LYS A 89 10.90 3.78 -10.17
C LYS A 89 9.87 3.15 -11.11
N HIS A 90 9.55 1.87 -10.90
CA HIS A 90 8.51 1.17 -11.66
C HIS A 90 7.12 1.75 -11.36
N LEU A 91 6.79 1.86 -10.08
CA LEU A 91 5.50 2.40 -9.63
C LEU A 91 5.26 3.82 -10.16
N ILE A 92 6.23 4.71 -10.00
CA ILE A 92 6.14 6.10 -10.48
C ILE A 92 5.92 6.12 -11.99
N ARG A 93 6.71 5.36 -12.76
CA ARG A 93 6.54 5.27 -14.23
C ARG A 93 5.14 4.82 -14.60
N LYS A 94 4.62 3.80 -13.93
CA LYS A 94 3.28 3.25 -14.17
C LYS A 94 2.19 4.28 -13.90
N ILE A 95 2.31 5.06 -12.82
CA ILE A 95 1.39 6.13 -12.48
C ILE A 95 1.45 7.26 -13.53
N VAL A 96 2.63 7.80 -13.84
CA VAL A 96 2.75 8.95 -14.76
C VAL A 96 2.47 8.60 -16.24
N SER A 97 2.50 7.30 -16.57
CA SER A 97 2.12 6.79 -17.89
C SER A 97 0.64 6.41 -17.99
N SER A 98 -0.12 6.55 -16.89
CA SER A 98 -1.54 6.20 -16.87
C SER A 98 -2.40 7.29 -17.54
N ARG A 99 -3.56 6.88 -18.07
CA ARG A 99 -4.54 7.83 -18.62
C ARG A 99 -5.02 8.82 -17.56
N THR A 100 -5.14 8.39 -16.30
CA THR A 100 -5.52 9.25 -15.16
C THR A 100 -4.55 10.40 -14.96
N TYR A 101 -3.24 10.15 -15.03
CA TYR A 101 -2.24 11.22 -14.89
C TYR A 101 -2.15 12.10 -16.14
N GLN A 102 -2.30 11.50 -17.33
CA GLN A 102 -2.15 12.19 -18.61
C GLN A 102 -3.43 12.91 -19.08
N GLN A 103 -4.47 12.94 -18.25
CA GLN A 103 -5.73 13.56 -18.62
C GLN A 103 -5.53 15.08 -18.77
N ALA A 104 -5.67 15.56 -20.01
CA ALA A 104 -5.63 16.98 -20.32
C ALA A 104 -7.03 17.60 -20.14
N SER A 105 -7.09 18.77 -19.50
CA SER A 105 -8.29 19.60 -19.51
C SER A 105 -8.26 20.49 -20.75
N SER A 106 -9.09 20.17 -21.74
CA SER A 106 -9.40 21.13 -22.81
C SER A 106 -10.57 21.99 -22.34
N THR A 107 -10.31 23.27 -22.08
CA THR A 107 -11.39 24.25 -21.96
C THR A 107 -11.74 24.72 -23.35
N ASP A 108 -12.99 24.51 -23.76
CA ASP A 108 -13.50 25.07 -25.01
C ASP A 108 -13.41 26.59 -24.92
N LYS A 109 -12.77 27.23 -25.92
CA LYS A 109 -12.73 28.69 -25.99
C LYS A 109 -14.06 29.15 -26.58
N ALA A 110 -14.93 29.67 -25.72
CA ALA A 110 -16.09 30.46 -26.12
C ALA A 110 -15.65 31.76 -26.83
#